data_AF-A0A4Q3WTH1-F1
#
_entry.id   AF-A0A4Q3WTH1-F1
#
_cell.length_a   1.000
_cell.length_b   1.000
_cell.length_c   1.000
_cell.angle_alpha   90.00
_cell.angle_beta   90.00
_cell.angle_gamma   90.00
#
_symmetry.space_group_name_H-M   'P 1'
#
loop_
_entity.id
_entity.type
_entity.pdbx_description
1 polymer ?
#
loop_
_entity_poly.entity_id
_entity_poly.type
_entity_poly.pdbx_seq_one_letter_code
_entity_poly.pdbx_strand_id
1 'polypeptide(L)'
;MNQSPVWEQRWHPLRREWVLYTAHRGGRPWIGDRHPSAQATAPSYDPTCALCPGNARIHGENPKYTGVYCFTNDLPPLGPAAVTSAGDDFYIVKPVTGTSEVVCYSPDHAKTFVDLTDAETADVVSLWRQRTIELGARPDIDHVFIFENKGSLVGTSNPHPH
;
A
#
# COMPACT_ATOMS: atom_id res chain seq x y z
N MET A 1 24.26 -16.99 31.50
CA MET A 1 25.38 -16.11 31.07
C MET A 1 24.80 -14.73 30.85
N ASN A 2 25.28 -13.73 31.57
CA ASN A 2 24.85 -12.34 31.40
C ASN A 2 25.51 -11.82 30.11
N GLN A 3 24.82 -11.86 28.98
CA GLN A 3 25.35 -11.26 27.76
C GLN A 3 25.37 -9.74 27.95
N SER A 4 26.54 -9.13 27.79
CA SER A 4 26.65 -7.68 27.79
C SER A 4 25.77 -7.10 26.68
N PRO A 5 25.09 -5.97 26.93
CA PRO A 5 24.36 -5.26 25.88
C PRO A 5 25.27 -4.96 24.69
N VAL A 6 24.74 -5.22 23.49
CA VAL A 6 25.41 -4.91 22.22
C VAL A 6 24.86 -3.60 21.68
N TRP A 7 25.76 -2.67 21.34
CA TRP A 7 25.49 -1.44 20.60
C TRP A 7 26.36 -1.45 19.36
N GLU A 8 25.75 -1.39 18.19
CA GLU A 8 26.50 -1.46 16.95
C GLU A 8 25.79 -0.72 15.83
N GLN A 9 26.55 -0.31 14.83
CA GLN A 9 26.01 0.13 13.55
C GLN A 9 26.27 -0.96 12.53
N ARG A 10 25.25 -1.29 11.73
CA ARG A 10 25.40 -2.21 10.60
C ARG A 10 25.07 -1.47 9.32
N TRP A 11 25.92 -1.64 8.32
CA TRP A 11 25.75 -1.04 7.00
C TRP A 11 24.62 -1.74 6.24
N HIS A 12 23.65 -0.97 5.73
CA HIS A 12 22.57 -1.46 4.87
C HIS A 12 22.95 -1.26 3.38
N PRO A 13 23.34 -2.31 2.63
CA PRO A 13 23.95 -2.13 1.31
C PRO A 13 23.01 -1.57 0.25
N LEU A 14 21.70 -1.91 0.28
CA LEU A 14 20.72 -1.40 -0.69
C LEU A 14 20.38 0.08 -0.45
N ARG A 15 20.23 0.50 0.81
CA ARG A 15 19.93 1.89 1.19
C ARG A 15 21.19 2.76 1.29
N ARG A 16 22.36 2.15 1.36
CA ARG A 16 23.68 2.79 1.52
C ARG A 16 23.76 3.71 2.74
N GLU A 17 23.28 3.20 3.87
CA GLU A 17 23.26 3.94 5.14
C GLU A 17 23.68 3.04 6.32
N TRP A 18 24.11 3.65 7.41
CA TRP A 18 24.37 2.96 8.68
C TRP A 18 23.11 2.90 9.53
N VAL A 19 22.73 1.70 9.99
CA VAL A 19 21.58 1.49 10.88
C VAL A 19 22.08 1.18 12.28
N LEU A 20 21.54 1.89 13.28
CA LEU A 20 21.90 1.70 14.68
C LEU A 20 21.08 0.57 15.32
N TYR A 21 21.77 -0.42 15.88
CA TYR A 21 21.18 -1.53 16.62
C TYR A 21 21.45 -1.35 18.12
N THR A 22 20.36 -1.23 18.90
CA THR A 22 20.41 -1.06 20.36
C THR A 22 19.41 -2.00 21.05
N ALA A 23 19.70 -3.31 21.02
CA ALA A 23 18.75 -4.39 21.35
C ALA A 23 18.11 -4.29 22.75
N HIS A 24 18.78 -3.69 23.73
CA HIS A 24 18.27 -3.53 25.10
C HIS A 24 17.21 -2.42 25.24
N ARG A 25 17.00 -1.54 24.23
CA ARG A 25 16.05 -0.41 24.35
C ARG A 25 14.59 -0.82 24.48
N GLY A 26 14.22 -2.01 24.00
CA GLY A 26 12.86 -2.55 24.11
C GLY A 26 12.41 -2.81 25.56
N GLY A 27 13.33 -2.91 26.52
CA GLY A 27 13.03 -3.11 27.94
C GLY A 27 12.69 -1.83 28.71
N ARG A 28 12.63 -0.66 28.05
CA ARG A 28 12.28 0.60 28.74
C ARG A 28 10.81 0.56 29.17
N PRO A 29 10.48 0.97 30.41
CA PRO A 29 9.09 1.13 30.83
C PRO A 29 8.33 2.04 29.86
N TRP A 30 7.22 1.54 29.31
CA TRP A 30 6.36 2.30 28.40
C TRP A 30 5.14 2.83 29.14
N ILE A 31 5.03 4.15 29.22
CA ILE A 31 3.89 4.89 29.82
C ILE A 31 3.15 5.77 28.79
N GLY A 32 3.52 5.65 27.50
CA GLY A 32 2.90 6.40 26.41
C GLY A 32 1.64 5.73 25.87
N ASP A 33 1.22 6.18 24.70
CA ASP A 33 0.01 5.72 24.04
C ASP A 33 -0.01 4.20 23.84
N ARG A 34 -1.19 3.62 24.03
CA ARG A 34 -1.46 2.22 23.74
C ARG A 34 -2.47 2.17 22.62
N HIS A 35 -2.11 1.53 21.53
CA HIS A 35 -3.06 1.27 20.48
C HIS A 35 -3.99 0.13 20.91
N PRO A 36 -5.31 0.26 20.70
CA PRO A 36 -6.23 -0.85 20.88
C PRO A 36 -5.77 -2.05 20.05
N SER A 37 -5.97 -3.26 20.56
CA SER A 37 -5.90 -4.45 19.71
C SER A 37 -6.88 -4.29 18.53
N ALA A 38 -6.56 -4.89 17.39
CA ALA A 38 -7.40 -4.86 16.20
C ALA A 38 -8.88 -5.12 16.58
N GLN A 39 -9.77 -4.25 16.11
CA GLN A 39 -11.20 -4.30 16.40
C GLN A 39 -11.85 -5.56 15.82
N ALA A 40 -13.08 -5.82 16.27
CA ALA A 40 -13.95 -6.93 15.87
C ALA A 40 -13.93 -7.20 14.35
N THR A 41 -14.10 -8.47 13.97
CA THR A 41 -14.21 -8.91 12.58
C THR A 41 -15.20 -8.04 11.82
N ALA A 42 -14.70 -7.36 10.78
CA ALA A 42 -15.52 -6.57 9.88
C ALA A 42 -16.58 -7.47 9.20
N PRO A 43 -17.70 -6.92 8.72
CA PRO A 43 -18.64 -7.71 7.93
C PRO A 43 -17.99 -8.10 6.60
N SER A 44 -18.44 -9.21 5.99
CA SER A 44 -17.95 -9.62 4.67
C SER A 44 -18.37 -8.67 3.55
N TYR A 45 -19.38 -7.83 3.79
CA TYR A 45 -19.79 -6.76 2.89
C TYR A 45 -20.23 -5.54 3.71
N ASP A 46 -19.73 -4.37 3.31
CA ASP A 46 -20.10 -3.08 3.87
C ASP A 46 -20.73 -2.22 2.75
N PRO A 47 -22.02 -1.85 2.83
CA PRO A 47 -22.70 -1.02 1.83
C PRO A 47 -22.17 0.42 1.76
N THR A 48 -21.39 0.86 2.75
CA THR A 48 -20.78 2.20 2.80
C THR A 48 -19.33 2.22 2.31
N CYS A 49 -18.72 1.05 2.09
CA CYS A 49 -17.36 0.95 1.63
C CYS A 49 -17.27 1.20 0.11
N ALA A 50 -16.48 2.19 -0.30
CA ALA A 50 -16.27 2.51 -1.72
C ALA A 50 -15.53 1.43 -2.53
N LEU A 51 -15.01 0.37 -1.90
CA LEU A 51 -14.28 -0.70 -2.58
C LEU A 51 -15.09 -1.99 -2.73
N CYS A 52 -16.17 -2.17 -1.94
CA CYS A 52 -17.01 -3.37 -2.05
C CYS A 52 -17.69 -3.50 -3.44
N PRO A 53 -17.98 -4.73 -3.89
CA PRO A 53 -18.64 -4.98 -5.17
C PRO A 53 -20.02 -4.30 -5.26
N GLY A 54 -20.32 -3.64 -6.39
CA GLY A 54 -21.61 -2.96 -6.60
C GLY A 54 -21.78 -1.65 -5.82
N ASN A 55 -20.80 -1.21 -5.03
CA ASN A 55 -20.88 0.05 -4.32
C ASN A 55 -20.43 1.22 -5.21
N ALA A 56 -21.01 2.38 -4.93
CA ALA A 56 -20.59 3.64 -5.54
C ALA A 56 -19.16 4.00 -5.13
N ARG A 57 -18.40 4.50 -6.10
CA ARG A 57 -17.09 5.12 -5.90
C ARG A 57 -17.20 6.65 -5.95
N ILE A 58 -16.09 7.35 -5.75
CA ILE A 58 -16.04 8.80 -6.00
C ILE A 58 -16.47 9.07 -7.44
N HIS A 59 -15.98 8.24 -8.39
CA HIS A 59 -16.43 8.26 -9.77
C HIS A 59 -16.97 6.88 -10.19
N GLY A 60 -18.29 6.82 -10.43
CA GLY A 60 -18.95 5.62 -10.92
C GLY A 60 -19.30 4.59 -9.85
N GLU A 61 -19.35 3.32 -10.25
CA GLU A 61 -19.74 2.19 -9.40
C GLU A 61 -18.77 1.03 -9.65
N ASN A 62 -18.48 0.24 -8.61
CA ASN A 62 -17.76 -1.01 -8.79
C ASN A 62 -18.63 -2.05 -9.48
N PRO A 63 -18.08 -2.86 -10.39
CA PRO A 63 -18.79 -4.05 -10.86
C PRO A 63 -19.08 -4.97 -9.67
N LYS A 64 -20.03 -5.89 -9.86
CA LYS A 64 -20.27 -7.01 -8.94
C LYS A 64 -19.18 -8.07 -9.12
N TYR A 65 -17.93 -7.69 -8.89
CA TYR A 65 -16.77 -8.55 -9.03
C TYR A 65 -16.81 -9.68 -7.99
N THR A 66 -16.26 -10.84 -8.35
CA THR A 66 -16.28 -12.05 -7.51
C THR A 66 -14.89 -12.56 -7.13
N GLY A 67 -13.84 -11.85 -7.56
CA GLY A 67 -12.44 -12.18 -7.33
C GLY A 67 -11.60 -10.92 -7.22
N VAL A 68 -10.35 -10.97 -7.67
CA VAL A 68 -9.48 -9.79 -7.68
C VAL A 68 -10.03 -8.73 -8.64
N TYR A 69 -10.03 -7.47 -8.23
CA TYR A 69 -10.55 -6.37 -9.04
C TYR A 69 -9.58 -5.19 -9.05
N CYS A 70 -9.31 -4.65 -10.24
CA CYS A 70 -8.39 -3.54 -10.44
C CYS A 70 -9.09 -2.38 -11.14
N PHE A 71 -8.82 -1.16 -10.71
CA PHE A 71 -9.30 0.05 -11.38
C PHE A 71 -8.33 1.22 -11.19
N THR A 72 -8.39 2.21 -12.09
CA THR A 72 -7.63 3.46 -11.95
C THR A 72 -8.16 4.26 -10.78
N ASN A 73 -7.27 4.67 -9.87
CA ASN A 73 -7.60 5.44 -8.68
C ASN A 73 -8.33 6.74 -9.06
N ASP A 74 -9.42 7.05 -8.35
CA ASP A 74 -10.24 8.24 -8.58
C ASP A 74 -9.55 9.54 -8.14
N LEU A 75 -8.59 9.45 -7.22
CA LEU A 75 -7.77 10.56 -6.72
C LEU A 75 -6.28 10.20 -6.84
N PRO A 76 -5.76 10.08 -8.07
CA PRO A 76 -4.39 9.65 -8.26
C PRO A 76 -3.42 10.78 -7.86
N PRO A 77 -2.28 10.47 -7.21
CA PRO A 77 -1.25 11.46 -6.85
C PRO A 77 -0.43 11.96 -8.06
N LEU A 78 -0.72 11.45 -9.25
CA LEU A 78 0.04 11.65 -10.48
C LEU A 78 -0.90 11.54 -11.68
N GLY A 79 -0.60 12.25 -12.78
CA GLY A 79 -1.54 12.37 -13.88
C GLY A 79 -0.91 12.76 -15.22
N PRO A 80 -1.65 12.58 -16.33
CA PRO A 80 -1.16 12.96 -17.64
C PRO A 80 -0.99 14.48 -17.74
N ALA A 81 0.05 14.94 -18.44
CA ALA A 81 0.30 16.36 -18.69
C ALA A 81 0.40 17.24 -17.42
N ALA A 82 0.97 16.70 -16.33
CA ALA A 82 1.23 17.47 -15.12
C ALA A 82 2.04 18.74 -15.45
N VAL A 83 1.45 19.91 -15.22
CA VAL A 83 2.12 21.20 -15.42
C VAL A 83 2.89 21.54 -14.15
N THR A 84 4.14 21.95 -14.31
CA THR A 84 4.98 22.40 -13.20
C THR A 84 4.98 23.91 -13.08
N SER A 85 5.04 24.41 -11.85
CA SER A 85 5.49 25.78 -11.60
C SER A 85 6.90 26.00 -12.15
N ALA A 86 7.26 27.24 -12.48
CA ALA A 86 8.62 27.59 -12.83
C ALA A 86 9.55 27.33 -11.63
N GLY A 87 10.64 26.59 -11.87
CA GLY A 87 11.75 26.43 -10.93
C GLY A 87 12.85 27.46 -11.18
N ASP A 88 13.93 27.35 -10.41
CA ASP A 88 15.19 28.07 -10.64
C ASP A 88 16.40 27.12 -10.49
N ASP A 89 17.61 27.68 -10.53
CA ASP A 89 18.86 26.90 -10.46
C ASP A 89 19.05 26.17 -9.12
N PHE A 90 18.34 26.58 -8.06
CA PHE A 90 18.36 25.96 -6.74
C PHE A 90 17.14 25.06 -6.51
N TYR A 91 15.95 25.51 -6.94
CA TYR A 91 14.69 24.81 -6.82
C TYR A 91 14.27 24.20 -8.15
N ILE A 92 14.81 23.03 -8.44
CA ILE A 92 14.50 22.27 -9.65
C ILE A 92 13.12 21.60 -9.51
N VAL A 93 12.19 21.92 -10.42
CA VAL A 93 10.85 21.35 -10.46
C VAL A 93 10.71 20.41 -11.66
N LYS A 94 10.02 19.27 -11.48
CA LYS A 94 9.75 18.29 -12.54
C LYS A 94 8.28 17.85 -12.54
N PRO A 95 7.70 17.55 -13.71
CA PRO A 95 6.33 17.07 -13.78
C PRO A 95 6.24 15.66 -13.18
N VAL A 96 5.07 15.34 -12.62
CA VAL A 96 4.78 14.01 -12.07
C VAL A 96 3.73 13.34 -12.94
N THR A 97 4.19 12.51 -13.87
CA THR A 97 3.37 11.77 -14.84
C THR A 97 3.20 10.31 -14.44
N GLY A 98 2.12 9.68 -14.92
CA GLY A 98 1.92 8.23 -14.83
C GLY A 98 0.45 7.85 -14.57
N THR A 99 0.22 6.70 -13.94
CA THR A 99 -1.09 6.28 -13.44
C THR A 99 -1.00 5.60 -12.07
N SER A 100 -2.10 5.62 -11.31
CA SER A 100 -2.21 4.90 -10.04
C SER A 100 -3.46 4.03 -10.08
N GLU A 101 -3.32 2.78 -9.67
CA GLU A 101 -4.38 1.78 -9.71
C GLU A 101 -4.59 1.22 -8.29
N VAL A 102 -5.81 0.82 -8.00
CA VAL A 102 -6.22 0.16 -6.75
C VAL A 102 -6.58 -1.27 -7.07
N VAL A 103 -6.09 -2.23 -6.26
CA VAL A 103 -6.28 -3.67 -6.49
C VAL A 103 -7.02 -4.28 -5.30
N CYS A 104 -8.34 -4.43 -5.37
CA CYS A 104 -9.10 -5.14 -4.33
C CYS A 104 -8.79 -6.64 -4.42
N TYR A 105 -8.35 -7.26 -3.32
CA TYR A 105 -7.92 -8.66 -3.32
C TYR A 105 -9.08 -9.65 -3.44
N SER A 106 -10.24 -9.31 -2.88
CA SER A 106 -11.41 -10.19 -2.87
C SER A 106 -12.71 -9.38 -2.73
N PRO A 107 -13.89 -9.95 -3.00
CA PRO A 107 -15.17 -9.29 -2.72
C PRO A 107 -15.48 -9.23 -1.21
N ASP A 108 -14.80 -10.03 -0.38
CA ASP A 108 -15.02 -10.11 1.05
C ASP A 108 -14.25 -9.00 1.78
N HIS A 109 -14.99 -8.05 2.33
CA HIS A 109 -14.48 -6.88 3.03
C HIS A 109 -13.69 -7.23 4.31
N ALA A 110 -13.92 -8.39 4.91
CA ALA A 110 -13.24 -8.80 6.14
C ALA A 110 -11.98 -9.63 5.87
N LYS A 111 -11.78 -10.10 4.63
CA LYS A 111 -10.77 -11.10 4.29
C LYS A 111 -9.47 -10.45 3.85
N THR A 112 -8.49 -10.39 4.74
CA THR A 112 -7.20 -9.77 4.45
C THR A 112 -6.30 -10.69 3.63
N PHE A 113 -5.17 -10.18 3.12
CA PHE A 113 -4.25 -10.97 2.29
C PHE A 113 -3.82 -12.31 2.93
N VAL A 114 -3.65 -12.36 4.25
CA VAL A 114 -3.24 -13.58 4.97
C VAL A 114 -4.38 -14.60 5.14
N ASP A 115 -5.62 -14.19 4.87
CA ASP A 115 -6.81 -15.03 4.96
C ASP A 115 -7.21 -15.62 3.59
N LEU A 116 -6.53 -15.20 2.52
CA LEU A 116 -6.72 -15.73 1.17
C LEU A 116 -6.24 -17.19 1.07
N THR A 117 -6.94 -17.96 0.25
CA THR A 117 -6.45 -19.28 -0.18
C THR A 117 -5.25 -19.11 -1.12
N ASP A 118 -4.50 -20.19 -1.32
CA ASP A 118 -3.39 -20.20 -2.29
C ASP A 118 -3.85 -19.83 -3.71
N ALA A 119 -5.05 -20.25 -4.11
CA ALA A 119 -5.62 -19.92 -5.41
C ALA A 119 -5.94 -18.42 -5.53
N GLU A 120 -6.62 -17.84 -4.54
CA GLU A 120 -6.91 -16.40 -4.51
C GLU A 120 -5.63 -15.56 -4.46
N THR A 121 -4.63 -16.00 -3.69
CA THR A 121 -3.31 -15.35 -3.64
C THR A 121 -2.62 -15.41 -5.00
N ALA A 122 -2.68 -16.56 -5.69
CA ALA A 122 -2.13 -16.71 -7.03
C ALA A 122 -2.83 -15.78 -8.04
N ASP A 123 -4.13 -15.56 -7.92
CA ASP A 123 -4.87 -14.61 -8.77
C ASP A 123 -4.39 -13.17 -8.54
N VAL A 124 -4.17 -12.76 -7.28
CA VAL A 124 -3.65 -11.42 -6.95
C VAL A 124 -2.24 -11.22 -7.54
N VAL A 125 -1.36 -12.19 -7.33
CA VAL A 125 0.01 -12.13 -7.86
C VAL A 125 0.03 -12.15 -9.39
N SER A 126 -0.88 -12.90 -10.02
CA SER A 126 -1.04 -12.94 -11.47
C SER A 126 -1.46 -11.58 -12.02
N LEU A 127 -2.40 -10.90 -11.35
CA LEU A 127 -2.79 -9.54 -11.69
C LEU A 127 -1.63 -8.56 -11.51
N TRP A 128 -0.88 -8.62 -10.40
CA TRP A 128 0.32 -7.80 -10.20
C TRP A 128 1.34 -7.96 -11.32
N ARG A 129 1.59 -9.21 -11.74
CA ARG A 129 2.47 -9.52 -12.87
C ARG A 129 1.93 -8.89 -14.15
N GLN A 130 0.64 -9.07 -14.44
CA GLN A 130 0.00 -8.51 -15.63
C GLN A 130 0.14 -6.98 -15.67
N ARG A 131 -0.25 -6.30 -14.57
CA ARG A 131 -0.18 -4.85 -14.47
C ARG A 131 1.25 -4.32 -14.55
N THR A 132 2.22 -5.02 -13.96
CA THR A 132 3.64 -4.67 -14.09
C THR A 132 4.11 -4.70 -15.53
N ILE A 133 3.74 -5.74 -16.29
CA ILE A 133 4.12 -5.87 -17.71
C ILE A 133 3.44 -4.79 -18.56
N GLU A 134 2.12 -4.61 -18.39
CA GLU A 134 1.33 -3.68 -19.20
C GLU A 134 1.71 -2.22 -18.92
N LEU A 135 1.90 -1.85 -17.65
CA LEU A 135 2.34 -0.50 -17.28
C LEU A 135 3.80 -0.26 -17.66
N GLY A 136 4.68 -1.23 -17.42
CA GLY A 136 6.10 -1.11 -17.77
C GLY A 136 6.39 -1.08 -19.28
N ALA A 137 5.43 -1.51 -20.11
CA ALA A 137 5.51 -1.37 -21.57
C ALA A 137 5.16 0.04 -22.06
N ARG A 138 4.62 0.92 -21.20
CA ARG A 138 4.28 2.29 -21.58
C ARG A 138 5.53 3.16 -21.63
N PRO A 139 5.70 4.00 -22.67
CA PRO A 139 6.89 4.84 -22.83
C PRO A 139 7.01 5.96 -21.79
N ASP A 140 5.93 6.29 -21.07
CA ASP A 140 5.89 7.32 -20.02
C ASP A 140 6.12 6.77 -18.60
N ILE A 141 6.38 5.47 -18.45
CA ILE A 141 6.58 4.80 -17.16
C ILE A 141 7.97 4.18 -17.08
N ASP A 142 8.83 4.74 -16.23
CA ASP A 142 10.16 4.17 -15.94
C ASP A 142 10.13 3.09 -14.85
N HIS A 143 9.13 3.14 -13.97
CA HIS A 143 9.05 2.26 -12.80
C HIS A 143 7.61 1.97 -12.41
N VAL A 144 7.33 0.69 -12.11
CA VAL A 144 6.07 0.23 -11.53
C VAL A 144 6.34 -0.17 -10.09
N PHE A 145 5.69 0.49 -9.14
CA PHE A 145 5.84 0.25 -7.71
C PHE A 145 4.53 -0.32 -7.14
N ILE A 146 4.56 -1.59 -6.74
CA ILE A 146 3.44 -2.27 -6.07
C ILE A 146 3.69 -2.21 -4.56
N PHE A 147 2.68 -1.79 -3.80
CA PHE A 147 2.74 -1.71 -2.35
C PHE A 147 1.35 -1.88 -1.74
N GLU A 148 1.30 -2.26 -0.46
CA GLU A 148 0.09 -2.35 0.36
C GLU A 148 0.29 -1.47 1.61
N ASN A 149 -0.73 -0.70 1.97
CA ASN A 149 -0.84 -0.09 3.29
C ASN A 149 -1.91 -0.86 4.08
N LYS A 150 -1.52 -1.54 5.16
CA LYS A 150 -2.41 -2.38 5.96
C LYS A 150 -2.62 -1.83 7.37
N GLY A 151 -3.86 -1.41 7.64
CA GLY A 151 -4.32 -0.99 8.96
C GLY A 151 -4.23 0.52 9.20
N SER A 152 -4.99 0.99 10.18
CA SER A 152 -5.13 2.43 10.46
C SER A 152 -3.83 3.09 10.94
N LEU A 153 -2.93 2.33 11.56
CA LEU A 153 -1.64 2.84 12.06
C LEU A 153 -0.66 3.25 10.95
N VAL A 154 -0.85 2.73 9.73
CA VAL A 154 0.04 3.03 8.58
C VAL A 154 -0.64 3.91 7.53
N GLY A 155 -1.75 4.58 7.89
CA GLY A 155 -2.41 5.57 7.03
C GLY A 155 -3.43 5.01 6.04
N THR A 156 -3.93 3.78 6.26
CA THR A 156 -4.99 3.20 5.43
C THR A 156 -6.32 3.93 5.66
N SER A 157 -6.87 4.54 4.61
CA SER A 157 -8.11 5.34 4.68
C SER A 157 -9.39 4.54 4.40
N ASN A 158 -9.29 3.37 3.75
CA ASN A 158 -10.40 2.46 3.48
C ASN A 158 -10.08 1.07 4.05
N PRO A 159 -10.95 0.48 4.90
CA PRO A 159 -10.65 -0.79 5.57
C PRO A 159 -10.73 -2.02 4.67
N HIS A 160 -11.30 -1.93 3.46
CA HIS A 160 -11.36 -3.06 2.54
C HIS A 160 -9.96 -3.45 2.04
N PRO A 161 -9.55 -4.72 2.11
CA PRO A 161 -8.22 -5.17 1.70
C PRO A 161 -7.93 -4.93 0.21
N HIS A 162 -6.87 -4.16 -0.08
CA HIS A 162 -6.50 -3.75 -1.44
C HIS A 162 -5.00 -3.48 -1.60
#